data_AF-A0A7S2T622-F1
#
_entry.id   AF-A0A7S2T622-F1
#
_cell.length_a   1.000
_cell.length_b   1.000
_cell.length_c   1.000
_cell.angle_alpha   90.00
_cell.angle_beta   90.00
_cell.angle_gamma   90.00
#
_symmetry.space_group_name_H-M   'P 1'
#
loop_
_entity.id
_entity.type
_entity.pdbx_description
1 polymer ?
#
loop_
_entity_poly.entity_id
_entity_poly.type
_entity_poly.pdbx_seq_one_letter_code
_entity_poly.pdbx_strand_id
1 'polypeptide(L)'
;DGATQVGDSLQFNLVGRDRAGADAFCKETAKRGVPMEIFGALDNARNFKTWQFALPPQDCETSYKHIEYACDLRLPLHLTEADIHSICDVIEFAIQVTA
;
A
#
# COMPACT_ATOMS: atom_id res chain seq x y z
N ASP A 1 7.26 33.18 3.87
CA ASP A 1 6.41 32.18 4.55
C ASP A 1 6.24 30.98 3.64
N GLY A 2 6.92 29.88 3.98
CA GLY A 2 6.90 28.65 3.19
C GLY A 2 6.48 27.48 4.08
N ALA A 3 5.51 26.71 3.64
CA ALA A 3 5.18 25.44 4.28
C ALA A 3 6.33 24.46 4.07
N THR A 4 6.79 23.81 5.14
CA THR A 4 7.74 22.71 5.06
C THR A 4 7.01 21.47 4.55
N GLN A 5 7.54 20.81 3.51
CA GLN A 5 7.01 19.53 3.06
C GLN A 5 7.25 18.46 4.13
N VAL A 6 6.22 17.70 4.44
CA VAL A 6 6.30 16.53 5.34
C VAL A 6 5.65 15.36 4.62
N GLY A 7 6.30 14.21 4.63
CA GLY A 7 5.72 12.98 4.08
C GLY A 7 4.65 12.43 5.01
N ASP A 8 3.46 12.13 4.46
CA ASP A 8 2.32 11.58 5.20
C ASP A 8 1.91 10.18 4.72
N SER A 9 2.76 9.56 3.89
CA SER A 9 2.56 8.22 3.35
C SER A 9 3.87 7.54 2.98
N LEU A 10 3.86 6.21 2.99
CA LEU A 10 4.90 5.35 2.46
C LEU A 10 4.27 4.36 1.47
N GLN A 11 4.85 4.27 0.27
CA GLN A 11 4.48 3.26 -0.73
C GLN A 11 5.64 2.30 -0.98
N PHE A 12 5.34 1.01 -1.04
CA PHE A 12 6.32 -0.04 -1.34
C PHE A 12 5.66 -1.22 -2.05
N ASN A 13 6.42 -1.97 -2.85
CA ASN A 13 5.90 -3.14 -3.55
C ASN A 13 6.12 -4.42 -2.73
N LEU A 14 5.07 -5.23 -2.60
CA LEU A 14 5.17 -6.58 -2.06
C LEU A 14 5.76 -7.52 -3.12
N VAL A 15 7.04 -7.84 -2.98
CA VAL A 15 7.77 -8.70 -3.93
C VAL A 15 7.53 -10.18 -3.62
N GLY A 16 7.35 -10.99 -4.67
CA GLY A 16 7.20 -12.45 -4.54
C GLY A 16 5.84 -12.90 -3.99
N ARG A 17 4.83 -12.03 -4.03
CA ARG A 17 3.47 -12.30 -3.57
C ARG A 17 2.52 -12.41 -4.76
N ASP A 18 1.55 -13.32 -4.66
CA ASP A 18 0.37 -13.30 -5.51
C ASP A 18 -0.73 -12.44 -4.86
N ARG A 19 -1.88 -12.32 -5.53
CA ARG A 19 -3.03 -11.56 -5.02
C ARG A 19 -3.50 -12.07 -3.66
N ALA A 20 -3.59 -13.38 -3.47
CA ALA A 20 -4.07 -13.96 -2.23
C ALA A 20 -3.15 -13.63 -1.05
N GLY A 21 -1.83 -13.71 -1.27
CA GLY A 21 -0.81 -13.35 -0.29
C GLY A 21 -0.79 -11.84 0.02
N ALA A 22 -0.96 -10.98 -0.99
CA ALA A 22 -1.07 -9.54 -0.78
C ALA A 22 -2.34 -9.15 0.01
N ASP A 23 -3.49 -9.77 -0.30
CA ASP A 23 -4.73 -9.52 0.43
C ASP A 23 -4.66 -10.06 1.87
N ALA A 24 -3.98 -11.20 2.07
CA ALA A 24 -3.72 -11.74 3.40
C ALA A 24 -2.82 -10.80 4.21
N PHE A 25 -1.76 -10.26 3.61
CA PHE A 25 -0.88 -9.27 4.24
C PHE A 25 -1.67 -8.05 4.73
N CYS A 26 -2.48 -7.42 3.85
CA CYS A 26 -3.31 -6.27 4.24
C CYS A 26 -4.31 -6.60 5.36
N LYS A 27 -4.88 -7.81 5.36
CA LYS A 27 -5.74 -8.28 6.46
C LYS A 27 -4.98 -8.41 7.78
N GLU A 28 -3.76 -8.94 7.75
CA GLU A 28 -2.94 -9.12 8.96
C GLU A 28 -2.43 -7.80 9.55
N THR A 29 -2.05 -6.84 8.71
CA THR A 29 -1.66 -5.50 9.17
C THR A 29 -2.85 -4.72 9.72
N ALA A 30 -4.01 -4.78 9.06
CA ALA A 30 -5.26 -4.17 9.54
C ALA A 30 -5.71 -4.72 10.90
N LYS A 31 -5.61 -6.04 11.14
CA LYS A 31 -5.90 -6.65 12.45
C LYS A 31 -5.04 -6.09 13.59
N ARG A 32 -3.87 -5.54 13.27
CA ARG A 32 -2.90 -4.96 14.23
C ARG A 32 -2.94 -3.44 14.28
N GLY A 33 -3.94 -2.82 13.67
CA GLY A 33 -4.12 -1.36 13.70
C GLY A 33 -3.28 -0.59 12.70
N VAL A 34 -2.63 -1.28 11.75
CA VAL A 34 -1.87 -0.66 10.65
C VAL A 34 -2.54 -0.99 9.32
N PRO A 35 -3.72 -0.44 9.02
CA PRO A 35 -4.41 -0.74 7.77
C PRO A 35 -3.59 -0.25 6.59
N MET A 36 -3.55 -1.06 5.53
CA MET A 36 -2.85 -0.77 4.30
C MET A 36 -3.73 -1.13 3.10
N GLU A 37 -3.54 -0.42 1.99
CA GLU A 37 -4.26 -0.66 0.75
C GLU A 37 -3.30 -1.08 -0.37
N ILE A 38 -3.74 -1.98 -1.25
CA ILE A 38 -3.01 -2.28 -2.49
C ILE A 38 -3.61 -1.43 -3.62
N PHE A 39 -2.78 -0.64 -4.31
CA PHE A 39 -3.24 0.20 -5.42
C PHE A 39 -3.83 -0.61 -6.57
N GLY A 40 -3.29 -1.79 -6.85
CA GLY A 40 -3.80 -2.70 -7.87
C GLY A 40 -5.02 -3.53 -7.45
N ALA A 41 -5.56 -3.36 -6.24
CA ALA A 41 -6.81 -4.03 -5.84
C ALA A 41 -7.98 -3.57 -6.72
N LEU A 42 -8.95 -4.45 -6.98
CA LEU A 42 -10.02 -4.19 -7.95
C LEU A 42 -10.96 -3.05 -7.51
N ASP A 43 -11.16 -2.94 -6.20
CA ASP A 43 -12.01 -1.95 -5.55
C ASP A 43 -11.25 -0.68 -5.13
N ASN A 44 -9.92 -0.62 -5.33
CA ASN A 44 -9.15 0.58 -5.04
C ASN A 44 -9.35 1.62 -6.15
N ALA A 45 -9.75 2.83 -5.77
CA ALA A 45 -9.95 3.93 -6.71
C ALA A 45 -8.68 4.33 -7.49
N ARG A 46 -7.48 3.99 -6.99
CA ARG A 46 -6.19 4.23 -7.67
C ARG A 46 -5.89 3.21 -8.77
N ASN A 47 -6.65 2.12 -8.83
CA ASN A 47 -6.56 1.15 -9.91
C ASN A 47 -7.22 1.68 -11.19
N PHE A 48 -6.50 2.51 -11.93
CA PHE A 48 -7.02 3.11 -13.16
C PHE A 48 -7.42 2.09 -14.24
N LYS A 49 -7.01 0.82 -14.10
CA LYS A 49 -7.43 -0.27 -14.99
C LYS A 49 -8.92 -0.62 -14.84
N THR A 50 -9.52 -0.36 -13.68
CA THR A 50 -10.92 -0.74 -13.38
C THR A 50 -11.91 0.40 -13.62
N TRP A 51 -11.42 1.61 -13.93
CA TRP A 51 -12.26 2.78 -14.19
C TRP A 51 -13.19 2.53 -15.39
N GLN A 52 -14.48 2.80 -15.19
CA GLN A 52 -15.52 2.65 -16.23
C GLN A 52 -15.82 3.97 -16.97
N PHE A 53 -15.35 5.09 -16.43
CA PHE A 53 -15.60 6.44 -16.97
C PHE A 53 -14.47 6.94 -17.88
N ALA A 54 -13.33 6.25 -17.89
CA ALA A 54 -12.18 6.54 -18.75
C ALA A 54 -11.59 5.20 -19.20
N LEU A 55 -11.27 5.09 -20.49
CA LEU A 55 -10.53 3.92 -20.96
C LEU A 55 -9.11 3.97 -20.38
N PRO A 56 -8.53 2.82 -20.00
CA PRO A 56 -7.12 2.77 -19.67
C PRO A 56 -6.29 3.35 -20.81
N PRO A 57 -5.31 4.25 -20.53
CA PRO A 57 -4.46 4.80 -21.58
C PRO A 57 -3.72 3.67 -22.31
N GLN A 58 -3.45 3.87 -23.60
CA GLN A 58 -2.50 3.02 -24.33
C GLN A 58 -1.11 3.18 -23.69
N ASP A 59 -0.28 2.13 -23.77
CA ASP A 59 1.11 2.12 -23.32
C ASP A 59 1.33 2.29 -21.79
N CYS A 60 0.43 1.73 -20.97
CA CYS A 60 0.49 1.77 -19.50
C CYS A 60 0.95 0.45 -18.84
N GLU A 61 1.51 -0.49 -19.59
CA GLU A 61 1.93 -1.81 -19.09
C GLU A 61 2.89 -1.71 -17.91
N THR A 62 3.83 -0.76 -17.98
CA THR A 62 4.78 -0.49 -16.91
C THR A 62 4.08 0.07 -15.67
N SER A 63 3.14 0.99 -15.84
CA SER A 63 2.35 1.55 -14.74
C SER A 63 1.50 0.49 -14.05
N TYR A 64 0.89 -0.45 -14.80
CA TYR A 64 0.15 -1.57 -14.21
C TYR A 64 1.03 -2.43 -13.31
N LYS A 65 2.23 -2.79 -13.78
CA LYS A 65 3.18 -3.59 -12.99
C LYS A 65 3.61 -2.87 -11.71
N HIS A 66 3.81 -1.55 -11.78
CA HIS A 66 4.16 -0.77 -10.60
C HIS A 66 3.06 -0.77 -9.55
N ILE A 67 1.79 -0.60 -9.95
CA ILE A 67 0.68 -0.51 -8.99
C ILE A 67 0.14 -1.85 -8.52
N GLU A 68 0.38 -2.94 -9.27
CA GLU A 68 -0.27 -4.24 -9.05
C GLU A 68 -0.20 -4.73 -7.59
N TYR A 69 0.98 -4.57 -6.99
CA TYR A 69 1.29 -4.94 -5.61
C TYR A 69 1.89 -3.77 -4.81
N ALA A 70 1.68 -2.53 -5.28
CA ALA A 70 2.07 -1.35 -4.51
C ALA A 70 1.14 -1.22 -3.30
N CYS A 71 1.72 -1.39 -2.13
CA CYS A 71 1.11 -1.18 -0.84
C CYS A 71 1.25 0.28 -0.44
N ASP A 72 0.17 0.88 0.07
CA ASP A 72 0.11 2.25 0.58
C ASP A 72 -0.19 2.25 2.07
N LEU A 73 0.66 2.95 2.81
CA LEU A 73 0.55 3.16 4.24
C LEU A 73 0.46 4.66 4.51
N ARG A 74 -0.56 5.07 5.27
CA ARG A 74 -0.68 6.44 5.77
C ARG A 74 0.19 6.63 7.02
N LEU A 75 0.88 7.76 7.09
CA LEU A 75 1.72 8.18 8.20
C LEU A 75 1.23 9.53 8.73
N PRO A 76 0.19 9.55 9.59
CA PRO A 76 -0.29 10.79 10.20
C PRO A 76 0.81 11.58 10.92
N LEU A 77 0.75 12.91 10.85
CA LEU A 77 1.78 13.81 11.41
C LEU A 77 1.96 13.72 12.94
N HIS A 78 1.04 13.08 13.65
CA HIS A 78 1.13 12.89 15.10
C HIS A 78 1.89 11.62 15.50
N LEU A 79 2.28 10.78 14.54
CA LEU A 79 3.08 9.58 14.81
C LEU A 79 4.47 9.97 15.31
N THR A 80 4.89 9.29 16.37
CA THR A 80 6.23 9.38 16.94
C THR A 80 7.14 8.33 16.31
N GLU A 81 8.46 8.46 16.52
CA GLU A 81 9.44 7.45 16.10
C GLU A 81 9.14 6.07 16.68
N ALA A 82 8.64 5.99 17.93
CA ALA A 82 8.21 4.74 18.54
C ALA A 82 6.99 4.11 17.83
N ASP A 83 6.07 4.93 17.33
CA ASP A 83 4.95 4.46 16.51
C ASP A 83 5.45 3.91 15.17
N ILE A 84 6.45 4.55 14.56
CA ILE A 84 7.08 4.06 13.32
C ILE A 84 7.75 2.71 13.55
N HIS A 85 8.48 2.52 14.65
CA HIS A 85 9.04 1.21 15.00
C HIS A 85 7.96 0.14 15.16
N SER A 86 6.87 0.47 15.85
CA SER A 86 5.74 -0.45 16.03
C SER A 86 5.09 -0.82 14.69
N ILE A 87 4.99 0.13 13.76
CA ILE A 87 4.52 -0.12 12.38
C ILE A 87 5.45 -1.07 11.64
N CYS A 88 6.77 -0.90 11.75
CA CYS A 88 7.75 -1.81 11.15
C CYS A 88 7.58 -3.23 11.68
N ASP A 89 7.45 -3.40 13.00
CA ASP A 89 7.23 -4.72 13.64
C ASP A 89 5.97 -5.40 13.09
N VAL A 90 4.88 -4.64 12.88
CA VAL A 90 3.64 -5.15 12.29
C VAL A 90 3.85 -5.59 10.84
N ILE A 91 4.60 -4.82 10.04
CA ILE A 91 4.91 -5.15 8.65
C ILE A 91 5.73 -6.45 8.58
N GLU A 92 6.80 -6.53 9.36
CA GLU A 92 7.68 -7.71 9.40
C GLU A 92 6.92 -8.96 9.85
N PHE A 93 6.12 -8.84 10.90
CA PHE A 93 5.27 -9.93 11.37
C PHE A 93 4.30 -10.39 10.28
N ALA A 94 3.57 -9.45 9.64
CA ALA A 94 2.59 -9.78 8.62
C ALA A 94 3.25 -10.50 7.44
N ILE A 95 4.43 -10.05 6.98
CA ILE A 95 5.21 -10.74 5.94
C ILE A 95 5.51 -12.19 6.34
N GLN A 96 5.89 -12.45 7.59
CA GLN A 96 6.24 -13.80 8.04
C GLN A 96 5.03 -14.74 8.09
N VAL A 97 3.87 -14.26 8.52
CA VAL A 97 2.70 -15.13 8.73
C VAL A 97 1.77 -15.26 7.53
N THR A 98 1.92 -14.39 6.52
CA THR A 98 1.17 -14.47 5.27
C THR A 98 2.00 -15.01 4.10
N ALA A 99 3.22 -15.52 4.39
CA ALA A 99 4.14 -16.25 3.50
C ALA A 99 3.42 -17.19 2.52
#